data_AF-A0A3A9C4Q0-F1
#
_entry.id   AF-A0A3A9C4Q0-F1
#
_cell.length_a   1.000
_cell.length_b   1.000
_cell.length_c   1.000
_cell.angle_alpha   90.00
_cell.angle_beta   90.00
_cell.angle_gamma   90.00
#
_symmetry.space_group_name_H-M   'P 1'
#
loop_
_entity.id
_entity.type
_entity.pdbx_description
1 polymer ?
#
loop_
_entity_poly.entity_id
_entity_poly.type
_entity_poly.pdbx_seq_one_letter_code
_entity_poly.pdbx_strand_id
1 'polypeptide(L)' 'MIKTDELRGIIAKNGFSQAAIAAKIGVTPKTFYGKMKIGVFGSDEIQIMIDELNIDNPMEIFFAE' A
#
# COMPACT_ATOMS: atom_id res chain seq x y z
N MET A 1 0.59 -10.50 -8.48
CA MET A 1 -0.27 -9.30 -8.59
C MET A 1 -0.63 -8.78 -7.20
N ILE A 2 -0.60 -7.47 -6.94
CA ILE A 2 -0.89 -6.95 -5.58
C ILE A 2 -2.39 -7.06 -5.27
N LYS A 3 -2.74 -7.56 -4.07
CA LYS A 3 -4.12 -7.57 -3.54
C LYS A 3 -4.51 -6.18 -3.05
N THR A 4 -4.86 -5.30 -3.99
CA THR A 4 -5.12 -3.89 -3.68
C THR A 4 -6.38 -3.66 -2.84
N ASP A 5 -7.37 -4.54 -2.91
CA ASP A 5 -8.56 -4.47 -2.05
C ASP A 5 -8.22 -4.77 -0.58
N GLU A 6 -7.41 -5.81 -0.34
CA GLU A 6 -6.89 -6.14 0.99
C GLU A 6 -6.02 -5.02 1.54
N LEU A 7 -5.14 -4.45 0.70
CA LEU A 7 -4.31 -3.31 1.08
C LEU A 7 -5.17 -2.11 1.52
N ARG A 8 -6.29 -1.82 0.85
CA ARG A 8 -7.23 -0.77 1.31
C ARG A 8 -7.84 -1.09 2.66
N GLY A 9 -8.21 -2.35 2.90
CA GLY A 9 -8.73 -2.79 4.19
C GLY A 9 -7.72 -2.61 5.31
N ILE A 10 -6.46 -2.98 5.06
CA ILE A 10 -5.35 -2.81 6.01
C ILE A 10 -5.10 -1.32 6.31
N ILE A 11 -5.08 -0.47 5.28
CA ILE A 11 -4.92 0.98 5.44
C ILE A 11 -6.01 1.54 6.37
N ALA A 12 -7.27 1.18 6.14
CA ALA A 12 -8.39 1.62 6.96
C ALA A 12 -8.32 1.06 8.39
N LYS A 13 -7.93 -0.21 8.56
CA LYS A 13 -7.77 -0.85 9.88
C LYS A 13 -6.71 -0.15 10.73
N ASN A 14 -5.67 0.40 10.11
CA ASN A 14 -4.64 1.19 10.77
C ASN A 14 -5.04 2.67 10.97
N GLY A 15 -6.27 3.07 10.63
CA GLY A 15 -6.75 4.43 10.81
C GLY A 15 -6.18 5.45 9.83
N PHE A 16 -5.54 4.98 8.75
CA PHE A 16 -5.00 5.86 7.72
C PHE A 16 -5.98 6.04 6.57
N SER A 17 -5.87 7.19 5.89
CA SER A 17 -6.42 7.35 4.55
C SER A 17 -5.37 6.96 3.50
N GLN A 18 -5.80 6.60 2.30
CA GLN A 18 -4.87 6.36 1.19
C GLN A 18 -4.01 7.59 0.86
N ALA A 19 -4.55 8.80 1.02
CA ALA A 19 -3.79 10.04 0.84
C ALA A 19 -2.70 10.21 1.92
N ALA A 20 -2.95 9.77 3.15
CA ALA A 20 -1.95 9.79 4.21
C ALA A 20 -0.80 8.81 3.92
N ILE A 21 -1.11 7.61 3.43
CA ILE A 21 -0.09 6.63 3.01
C ILE A 21 0.70 7.13 1.79
N ALA A 22 0.03 7.77 0.83
CA ALA A 22 0.69 8.39 -0.31
C ALA A 22 1.80 9.36 0.14
N ALA A 23 1.51 10.21 1.13
CA ALA A 23 2.49 11.13 1.69
C ALA A 23 3.66 10.40 2.37
N LYS A 24 3.40 9.31 3.10
CA LYS A 24 4.43 8.50 3.78
C LYS A 24 5.39 7.83 2.80
N ILE A 25 4.90 7.36 1.66
CA ILE A 25 5.74 6.77 0.60
C ILE A 25 6.31 7.82 -0.37
N GLY A 26 6.11 9.12 -0.12
CA GLY A 26 6.69 10.21 -0.91
C GLY A 26 6.03 10.48 -2.26
N VAL A 27 4.75 10.12 -2.44
CA VAL A 27 4.02 10.33 -3.70
C VAL A 27 2.76 11.17 -3.51
N THR A 28 2.26 11.76 -4.59
CA THR A 28 0.96 12.45 -4.56
C THR A 28 -0.19 11.44 -4.44
N PRO A 29 -1.34 11.82 -3.83
CA PRO A 29 -2.52 10.93 -3.79
C PRO A 29 -2.96 10.45 -5.19
N LYS A 30 -2.85 11.31 -6.22
CA LYS A 30 -3.16 10.94 -7.61
C LYS A 30 -2.25 9.81 -8.10
N THR A 31 -0.94 9.89 -7.82
CA THR A 31 0.02 8.85 -8.17
C THR A 31 -0.31 7.56 -7.42
N PHE A 32 -0.63 7.64 -6.13
CA PHE A 32 -1.02 6.48 -5.32
C PHE A 32 -2.25 5.78 -5.90
N TYR A 33 -3.30 6.51 -6.26
CA TYR A 33 -4.49 5.93 -6.90
C TYR A 33 -4.18 5.24 -8.23
N GLY A 34 -3.27 5.82 -9.03
CA GLY A 34 -2.77 5.19 -10.24
C GLY A 34 -2.06 3.86 -9.96
N LYS A 35 -1.17 3.84 -8.96
CA LYS A 35 -0.47 2.62 -8.51
C LYS A 35 -1.42 1.58 -7.95
N MET A 36 -2.46 1.97 -7.22
CA MET A 36 -3.52 1.08 -6.74
C MET A 36 -4.37 0.50 -7.88
N LYS A 37 -4.57 1.23 -8.98
CA LYS A 37 -5.28 0.71 -10.15
C LYS A 37 -4.43 -0.28 -10.96
N ILE A 38 -3.14 0.01 -11.07
CA ILE A 38 -2.19 -0.82 -11.86
C ILE A 38 -1.67 -2.00 -11.02
N GLY A 39 -1.70 -1.90 -9.69
CA GLY A 39 -1.21 -2.92 -8.77
C GLY A 39 0.32 -3.01 -8.75
N VAL A 40 1.02 -1.89 -8.92
CA VAL A 40 2.49 -1.84 -9.00
C VAL A 40 3.05 -0.77 -8.06
N PHE A 41 3.85 -1.21 -7.10
CA PHE A 41 4.60 -0.39 -6.16
C PHE A 41 6.08 -0.79 -6.21
N GLY A 42 6.97 0.17 -5.98
CA GLY A 42 8.40 -0.10 -5.84
C GLY A 42 8.72 -0.80 -4.52
N SER A 43 9.88 -1.45 -4.43
CA SER A 43 10.35 -2.11 -3.20
C SER A 43 10.37 -1.18 -2.00
N ASP A 44 10.83 0.06 -2.19
CA ASP A 44 10.99 1.04 -1.11
C ASP A 44 9.62 1.52 -0.61
N GLU A 45 8.67 1.72 -1.54
CA GLU A 45 7.28 2.06 -1.22
C GLU A 45 6.61 0.92 -0.44
N ILE A 46 6.85 -0.33 -0.87
CA ILE A 46 6.31 -1.53 -0.21
C ILE A 46 6.87 -1.64 1.21
N GLN A 47 8.18 -1.47 1.40
CA GLN A 47 8.79 -1.55 2.72
C GLN A 47 8.19 -0.53 3.69
N ILE A 48 8.06 0.74 3.25
CA ILE A 48 7.42 1.78 4.06
C ILE A 48 5.98 1.40 4.41
N MET A 49 5.21 0.86 3.46
CA MET A 49 3.84 0.43 3.73
C MET A 49 3.79 -0.73 4.72
N ILE A 50 4.74 -1.68 4.68
CA ILE A 50 4.81 -2.79 5.63
C ILE A 50 5.02 -2.26 7.05
N ASP A 51 5.97 -1.35 7.21
CA ASP A 51 6.34 -0.77 8.50
C ASP A 51 5.22 0.11 9.07
N GLU A 52 4.62 0.96 8.23
CA GLU A 52 3.59 1.93 8.64
C GLU A 52 2.22 1.27 8.89
N LEU A 53 1.92 0.18 8.20
CA LEU A 53 0.63 -0.51 8.31
C LEU A 53 0.70 -1.77 9.17
N ASN A 54 1.85 -2.07 9.77
CA ASN A 54 2.10 -3.25 10.59
C ASN A 54 1.65 -4.54 9.88
N ILE A 55 2.12 -4.74 8.64
CA ILE A 55 1.72 -5.91 7.83
C ILE A 55 2.57 -7.12 8.23
N ASP A 56 1.96 -8.03 8.98
CA ASP A 56 2.64 -9.25 9.45
C ASP A 56 2.99 -10.23 8.31
N ASN A 57 2.12 -10.35 7.32
CA ASN A 57 2.31 -11.25 6.17
C ASN A 57 2.30 -10.48 4.84
N PRO A 58 3.41 -9.79 4.49
CA PRO A 58 3.48 -8.96 3.30
C PRO A 58 3.40 -9.76 2.00
N MET A 59 3.79 -11.04 2.04
CA MET A 59 3.76 -11.93 0.87
C MET A 59 2.33 -12.10 0.33
N GLU A 60 1.34 -12.23 1.20
CA GLU A 60 -0.06 -12.39 0.79
C GLU A 60 -0.68 -11.14 0.15
N ILE A 61 -0.07 -9.97 0.37
CA ILE A 61 -0.58 -8.68 -0.09
C ILE A 61 0.17 -8.23 -1.34
N PHE A 62 1.50 -8.16 -1.25
CA PHE A 62 2.34 -7.56 -2.29
C PHE A 62 2.86 -8.57 -3.31
N PHE A 63 2.88 -9.87 -2.96
CA PHE A 63 3.46 -10.94 -3.76
C PHE A 63 2.49 -12.10 -4.02
N ALA A 64 1.18 -11.89 -3.85
CA ALA A 64 0.19 -12.87 -4.23
C ALA A 64 0.31 -13.16 -5.73
N GLU A 65 0.47 -14.43 -6.13
CA GLU A 65 0.40 -14.83 -7.54
C GLU A 65 -1.03 -14.73 -8.07
#